data_AF-A0A9D7S326-F1
#
_entry.id   AF-A0A9D7S326-F1
#
_cell.length_a   1.000
_cell.length_b   1.000
_cell.length_c   1.000
_cell.angle_alpha   90.00
_cell.angle_beta   90.00
_cell.angle_gamma   90.00
#
_symmetry.space_group_name_H-M   'P 1'
#
loop_
_entity.id
_entity.type
_entity.pdbx_description
1 polymer ?
#
loop_
_entity_poly.entity_id
_entity_poly.type
_entity_poly.pdbx_seq_one_letter_code
_entity_poly.pdbx_strand_id
1 'polypeptide(L)'
;MLHLSAEQPWDEAVGAHERDWLGLIQDARRSQSRFVYRARWSLADGAHVALALVPDAHPLAGARGTENRVVLHSEYQGDTPIVIAGAGAGVRITAAAVLADVQAVCEQLLPLAAVREQPVRLRRIA
;
A
#
# COMPACT_ATOMS: atom_id res chain seq x y z
N MET A 1 5.07 -13.17 23.89
CA MET A 1 5.40 -12.22 22.81
C MET A 1 6.84 -12.47 22.44
N LEU A 2 7.16 -12.60 21.16
CA LEU A 2 8.52 -12.90 20.72
C LEU A 2 9.41 -11.71 21.08
N HIS A 3 10.22 -11.85 22.11
CA HIS A 3 11.12 -10.80 22.59
C HIS A 3 12.49 -11.02 21.95
N LEU A 4 12.88 -10.09 21.08
CA LEU A 4 14.21 -10.05 20.50
C LEU A 4 15.07 -9.09 21.33
N SER A 5 16.26 -9.52 21.73
CA SER A 5 17.27 -8.64 22.34
C SER A 5 18.09 -7.99 21.23
N ALA A 6 18.39 -6.69 21.37
CA ALA A 6 19.27 -5.97 20.43
C ALA A 6 20.72 -6.50 20.46
N GLU A 7 21.12 -7.16 21.55
CA GLU A 7 22.47 -7.70 21.75
C GLU A 7 22.65 -9.11 21.17
N GLN A 8 21.58 -9.75 20.69
CA GLN A 8 21.65 -11.09 20.10
C GLN A 8 21.96 -11.01 18.60
N PRO A 9 22.84 -11.88 18.07
CA PRO A 9 23.00 -12.04 16.62
C PRO A 9 21.65 -12.33 15.94
N TRP A 10 21.36 -11.59 14.86
CA TRP A 10 20.03 -11.62 14.23
C TRP A 10 19.67 -13.00 13.64
N ASP A 11 20.66 -13.74 13.16
CA ASP A 11 20.50 -15.07 12.57
C ASP A 11 20.13 -16.12 13.63
N GLU A 12 20.77 -16.07 14.79
CA GLU A 12 20.43 -16.90 15.94
C GLU A 12 19.03 -16.56 16.47
N ALA A 13 18.70 -15.26 16.55
CA ALA A 13 17.40 -14.79 17.00
C ALA A 13 16.26 -15.24 16.06
N VAL A 14 16.49 -15.20 14.74
CA VAL A 14 15.55 -15.73 13.74
C VAL A 14 15.37 -17.24 13.93
N GLY A 15 16.46 -18.00 14.06
CA GLY A 15 16.40 -19.45 14.24
C GLY A 15 15.65 -19.87 15.52
N ALA A 16 15.84 -19.13 16.62
CA ALA A 16 15.17 -19.39 17.89
C ALA A 16 13.63 -19.28 17.79
N HIS A 17 13.15 -18.34 16.97
CA HIS A 17 11.74 -17.99 16.88
C HIS A 17 11.03 -18.51 15.62
N GLU A 18 11.77 -19.13 14.70
CA GLU A 18 11.22 -19.66 13.45
C GLU A 18 10.10 -20.69 13.71
N ARG A 19 10.31 -21.62 14.66
CA ARG A 19 9.30 -22.64 15.01
C ARG A 19 7.99 -22.02 15.50
N ASP A 20 8.08 -21.01 16.36
CA ASP A 20 6.91 -20.32 16.91
C ASP A 20 6.15 -19.58 15.79
N TRP A 21 6.87 -18.88 14.91
CA TRP A 21 6.28 -18.22 13.75
C TRP A 21 5.60 -19.19 12.79
N LEU A 22 6.24 -20.33 12.51
CA LEU A 22 5.66 -21.36 11.65
C LEU A 22 4.36 -21.90 12.26
N GLY A 23 4.31 -22.12 13.57
CA GLY A 23 3.08 -22.49 14.28
C GLY A 23 1.99 -21.44 14.12
N LEU A 24 2.29 -20.18 14.42
CA LEU A 24 1.34 -19.06 14.29
C LEU A 24 0.79 -18.91 12.87
N ILE A 25 1.65 -19.04 11.84
CA ILE A 25 1.25 -18.96 10.44
C ILE A 25 0.35 -20.13 10.05
N GLN A 26 0.63 -21.34 10.55
CA GLN A 26 -0.22 -22.52 10.29
C GLN A 26 -1.60 -22.35 10.92
N ASP A 27 -1.67 -21.88 12.17
CA ASP A 27 -2.93 -21.67 12.87
C ASP A 27 -3.77 -20.55 12.22
N ALA A 28 -3.11 -19.47 11.78
CA ALA A 28 -3.75 -18.43 10.98
C ALA A 28 -4.38 -19.02 9.71
N ARG A 29 -3.63 -19.83 8.94
CA ARG A 29 -4.13 -20.46 7.70
C ARG A 29 -5.29 -21.41 7.95
N ARG A 30 -5.24 -22.22 9.02
CA ARG A 30 -6.36 -23.08 9.43
C ARG A 30 -7.61 -22.28 9.76
N SER A 31 -7.43 -21.05 10.23
CA SER A 31 -8.49 -20.10 10.58
C SER A 31 -8.84 -19.14 9.42
N GLN A 32 -8.46 -19.48 8.18
CA GLN A 32 -8.72 -18.69 6.96
C GLN A 32 -8.28 -17.22 7.10
N SER A 33 -7.14 -17.03 7.74
CA SER A 33 -6.55 -15.73 8.04
C SER A 33 -5.05 -15.77 7.78
N ARG A 34 -4.45 -14.58 7.68
CA ARG A 34 -3.00 -14.45 7.55
C ARG A 34 -2.48 -13.21 8.22
N PHE A 35 -1.21 -13.27 8.60
CA PHE A 35 -0.50 -12.09 9.08
C PHE A 35 -0.11 -11.17 7.91
N VAL A 36 -0.31 -9.88 8.12
CA VAL A 36 0.16 -8.79 7.26
C VAL A 36 0.88 -7.76 8.13
N TYR A 37 1.95 -7.16 7.63
CA TYR A 37 2.57 -6.02 8.29
C TYR A 37 1.92 -4.75 7.73
N ARG A 38 1.17 -4.02 8.58
CA ARG A 38 0.27 -2.96 8.13
C ARG A 38 0.53 -1.67 8.88
N ALA A 39 0.58 -0.57 8.12
CA ALA A 39 0.32 0.76 8.61
C ALA A 39 -1.19 1.06 8.54
N ARG A 40 -1.78 1.57 9.63
CA ARG A 40 -3.14 2.12 9.66
C ARG A 40 -3.10 3.55 10.19
N TRP A 41 -4.03 4.37 9.74
CA TRP A 41 -4.22 5.71 10.27
C TRP A 41 -5.71 6.02 10.38
N SER A 42 -6.11 6.68 11.46
CA SER A 42 -7.42 7.32 11.59
C SER A 42 -7.25 8.64 12.36
N LEU A 43 -8.23 9.54 12.24
CA LEU A 43 -8.20 10.79 12.99
C LEU A 43 -8.24 10.56 14.52
N ALA A 44 -8.96 9.51 14.96
CA ALA A 44 -9.14 9.20 16.38
C ALA A 44 -7.92 8.48 16.99
N ASP A 45 -7.30 7.55 16.24
CA ASP A 45 -6.23 6.71 16.77
C ASP A 45 -4.83 7.20 16.37
N GLY A 46 -4.71 8.05 15.34
CA GLY A 46 -3.43 8.41 14.74
C GLY A 46 -2.82 7.25 13.94
N ALA A 47 -1.50 7.32 13.68
CA ALA A 47 -0.77 6.33 12.89
C ALA A 47 -0.29 5.15 13.76
N HIS A 48 -0.48 3.93 13.27
CA HIS A 48 -0.01 2.70 13.89
C HIS A 48 0.60 1.77 12.86
N VAL A 49 1.75 1.20 13.15
CA VAL A 49 2.40 0.20 12.29
C VAL A 49 2.66 -1.05 13.13
N ALA A 50 2.06 -2.17 12.73
CA ALA A 50 2.21 -3.42 13.46
C ALA A 50 1.92 -4.62 12.55
N LEU A 51 2.32 -5.80 13.03
CA LEU A 51 1.80 -7.04 12.50
C LEU A 51 0.31 -7.15 12.86
N ALA A 52 -0.52 -7.53 11.90
CA ALA A 52 -1.95 -7.71 12.06
C ALA A 52 -2.38 -9.05 11.47
N LEU A 53 -3.21 -9.79 12.19
CA LEU A 53 -3.92 -10.94 11.63
C LEU A 53 -5.18 -10.44 10.92
N VAL A 54 -5.35 -10.79 9.66
CA VAL A 54 -6.53 -10.41 8.86
C VAL A 54 -7.15 -11.64 8.20
N PRO A 55 -8.48 -11.67 7.99
CA PRO A 55 -9.12 -12.72 7.20
C PRO A 55 -8.56 -12.75 5.77
N ASP A 56 -8.57 -13.92 5.13
CA ASP A 56 -8.07 -14.07 3.75
C ASP A 56 -8.87 -13.23 2.73
N ALA A 57 -10.14 -12.95 3.04
CA ALA A 57 -10.98 -12.07 2.24
C ALA A 57 -10.65 -10.56 2.39
N HIS A 58 -9.86 -10.19 3.39
CA HIS A 58 -9.50 -8.79 3.62
C HIS A 58 -8.63 -8.27 2.46
N PRO A 59 -8.84 -7.06 1.91
CA PRO A 59 -8.12 -6.60 0.71
C PRO A 59 -6.59 -6.65 0.81
N LEU A 60 -6.04 -6.37 1.99
CA LEU A 60 -4.59 -6.46 2.28
C LEU A 60 -4.02 -7.88 2.23
N ALA A 61 -4.84 -8.91 2.47
CA ALA A 61 -4.42 -10.31 2.39
C ALA A 61 -4.02 -10.72 0.96
N GLY A 62 -4.47 -9.97 -0.05
CA GLY A 62 -4.17 -10.24 -1.45
C GLY A 62 -2.78 -9.82 -1.93
N ALA A 63 -1.96 -9.14 -1.10
CA ALA A 63 -0.63 -8.70 -1.51
C ALA A 63 0.28 -9.89 -1.85
N ARG A 64 1.02 -9.79 -2.97
CA ARG A 64 1.93 -10.82 -3.49
C ARG A 64 3.30 -10.24 -3.82
N GLY A 65 4.37 -10.95 -3.45
CA GLY A 65 5.73 -10.53 -3.75
C GLY A 65 6.04 -9.15 -3.17
N THR A 66 6.40 -8.20 -4.04
CA THR A 66 6.70 -6.81 -3.67
C THR A 66 5.49 -5.87 -3.79
N GLU A 67 4.28 -6.41 -3.96
CA GLU A 67 3.06 -5.60 -4.06
C GLU A 67 2.74 -4.91 -2.73
N ASN A 68 2.49 -3.61 -2.78
CA ASN A 68 1.86 -2.87 -1.69
C ASN A 68 0.38 -2.69 -1.98
N ARG A 69 -0.44 -2.70 -0.93
CA ARG A 69 -1.88 -2.43 -0.99
C ARG A 69 -2.26 -1.32 -0.03
N VAL A 70 -3.02 -0.35 -0.51
CA VAL A 70 -3.61 0.73 0.28
C VAL A 70 -5.12 0.59 0.23
N VAL A 71 -5.73 0.54 1.42
CA VAL A 71 -7.19 0.45 1.58
C VAL A 71 -7.66 1.76 2.17
N LEU A 72 -8.46 2.50 1.41
CA LEU A 72 -9.00 3.79 1.80
C LEU A 72 -10.49 3.64 2.09
N HIS A 73 -10.89 4.04 3.29
CA HIS A 73 -12.29 4.14 3.68
C HIS A 73 -12.73 5.60 3.57
N SER A 74 -13.90 5.83 2.98
CA SER A 74 -14.44 7.16 2.75
C SER A 74 -15.96 7.13 2.87
N GLU A 75 -16.53 8.14 3.52
CA GLU A 75 -17.99 8.28 3.65
C GLU A 75 -18.68 8.33 2.28
N TYR A 76 -18.00 8.85 1.25
CA TYR A 76 -18.52 8.89 -0.12
C TYR A 76 -18.64 7.52 -0.79
N GLN A 77 -17.94 6.50 -0.26
CA GLN A 77 -17.94 5.13 -0.78
C GLN A 77 -18.71 4.15 0.11
N GLY A 78 -19.30 4.65 1.21
CA GLY A 78 -19.99 3.83 2.21
C GLY A 78 -19.11 2.69 2.71
N ASP A 79 -19.65 1.47 2.67
CA ASP A 79 -18.98 0.26 3.16
C ASP A 79 -17.95 -0.31 2.17
N THR A 80 -17.89 0.20 0.94
CA THR A 80 -16.96 -0.32 -0.08
C THR A 80 -15.65 0.46 -0.06
N PRO A 81 -14.52 -0.13 0.35
CA PRO A 81 -13.26 0.60 0.36
C PRO A 81 -12.68 0.76 -1.05
N ILE A 82 -11.92 1.84 -1.26
CA ILE A 82 -11.06 1.99 -2.43
C ILE A 82 -9.78 1.20 -2.16
N VAL A 83 -9.42 0.31 -3.08
CA VAL A 83 -8.20 -0.51 -2.98
C VAL A 83 -7.25 -0.12 -4.10
N ILE A 84 -6.08 0.39 -3.72
CA ILE A 84 -4.96 0.67 -4.64
C ILE A 84 -3.93 -0.42 -4.43
N ALA A 85 -3.60 -1.17 -5.48
CA ALA A 85 -2.65 -2.28 -5.44
C ALA A 85 -1.67 -2.20 -6.60
N GLY A 86 -0.41 -2.50 -6.34
CA GLY A 86 0.63 -2.54 -7.36
C GLY A 86 2.01 -2.79 -6.76
N ALA A 87 3.02 -2.99 -7.62
CA ALA A 87 4.40 -3.17 -7.18
C ALA A 87 4.83 -1.96 -6.32
N GLY A 88 5.08 -2.21 -5.03
CA GLY A 88 5.51 -1.20 -4.07
C GLY A 88 7.03 -1.02 -4.01
N ALA A 89 7.76 -1.95 -4.62
CA ALA A 89 9.21 -1.88 -4.75
C ALA A 89 9.67 -2.45 -6.09
N GLY A 90 10.67 -1.80 -6.69
CA GLY A 90 11.36 -2.26 -7.89
C GLY A 90 11.99 -1.10 -8.65
N VAL A 91 13.25 -1.28 -9.08
CA VAL A 91 14.07 -0.21 -9.68
C VAL A 91 13.32 0.56 -10.77
N ARG A 92 12.70 -0.15 -11.73
CA ARG A 92 11.98 0.51 -12.84
C ARG A 92 10.69 1.18 -12.41
N ILE A 93 9.92 0.57 -11.51
CA ILE A 93 8.60 1.11 -11.11
C ILE A 93 8.79 2.38 -10.27
N THR A 94 9.78 2.37 -9.38
CA THR A 94 10.13 3.52 -8.55
C THR A 94 10.71 4.65 -9.40
N ALA A 95 11.62 4.36 -10.35
CA ALA A 95 12.16 5.37 -11.25
C ALA A 95 11.08 6.02 -12.13
N ALA A 96 10.12 5.24 -12.62
CA ALA A 96 8.99 5.75 -13.41
C ALA A 96 8.11 6.70 -12.58
N ALA A 97 7.84 6.39 -11.31
CA ALA A 97 7.08 7.27 -10.42
C ALA A 97 7.81 8.61 -10.19
N VAL A 98 9.11 8.56 -9.89
CA VAL A 98 9.92 9.78 -9.71
C VAL A 98 9.93 10.64 -10.99
N LEU A 99 10.08 10.02 -12.16
CA LEU A 99 10.05 10.75 -13.43
C LEU A 99 8.69 11.42 -13.68
N ALA A 100 7.59 10.74 -13.35
CA ALA A 100 6.25 11.31 -13.46
C ALA A 100 6.08 12.54 -12.55
N ASP A 101 6.62 12.50 -11.33
CA ASP A 101 6.61 13.65 -10.42
C ASP A 101 7.44 14.82 -10.98
N VAL A 102 8.63 14.55 -11.52
CA VAL A 102 9.46 15.58 -12.18
C VAL A 102 8.71 16.22 -13.34
N GLN A 103 8.05 15.42 -14.19
CA GLN A 103 7.23 15.93 -15.29
C GLN A 103 6.10 16.82 -14.76
N ALA A 104 5.37 16.39 -13.73
CA ALA A 104 4.28 17.16 -13.15
C ALA A 104 4.75 18.51 -12.58
N VAL A 105 5.92 18.54 -11.93
CA VAL A 105 6.54 19.80 -11.47
C VAL A 105 6.90 20.70 -12.64
N CYS A 106 7.52 20.16 -13.69
CA CYS A 106 7.85 20.94 -14.88
C CYS A 106 6.61 21.56 -15.53
N GLU A 107 5.51 20.80 -15.66
CA GLU A 107 4.25 21.28 -16.22
C GLU A 107 3.64 22.44 -15.41
N GLN A 108 3.79 22.43 -14.08
CA GLN A 108 3.30 23.49 -13.20
C GLN A 108 4.18 24.76 -13.26
N LEU A 109 5.48 24.60 -13.53
CA LEU A 109 6.43 25.71 -13.62
C LEU A 109 6.46 26.36 -15.00
N LEU A 110 6.03 25.66 -16.04
CA LEU A 110 5.86 26.25 -17.36
C LEU A 110 4.75 27.31 -17.26
N PRO A 111 5.02 28.58 -17.64
CA PRO A 111 3.95 29.57 -17.74
C PRO A 111 2.90 28.99 -18.67
N LEU A 112 1.62 29.02 -18.25
CA LEU A 112 0.47 28.57 -19.04
C LEU A 112 0.73 28.96 -20.49
N ALA A 113 1.12 27.98 -21.31
CA ALA A 113 1.39 28.24 -22.71
C ALA A 113 0.11 28.89 -23.21
N ALA A 114 0.24 30.15 -23.66
CA ALA A 114 -0.86 31.02 -24.03
C ALA A 114 -1.96 30.15 -24.65
N VAL A 115 -3.13 30.13 -23.98
CA VAL A 115 -4.27 29.27 -24.32
C VAL A 115 -4.27 29.08 -25.83
N ARG A 116 -3.90 27.87 -26.30
CA ARG A 116 -4.04 27.57 -27.72
C ARG A 116 -5.51 27.77 -27.99
N GLU A 117 -5.86 28.84 -28.71
CA GLU A 117 -7.23 29.08 -29.13
C GLU A 117 -7.66 27.84 -29.93
N GLN A 118 -8.34 26.92 -29.27
CA GLN A 118 -9.04 25.85 -29.94
C GLN A 118 -10.30 26.51 -30.50
N PRO A 119 -10.45 26.61 -31.83
CA PRO A 119 -11.66 27.18 -32.39
C PRO A 119 -12.85 26.38 -31.87
N VAL A 120 -13.83 27.09 -31.29
CA VAL A 120 -15.06 26.51 -30.78
C VAL A 120 -15.72 25.72 -31.90
N ARG A 121 -15.69 24.38 -31.83
CA ARG A 121 -16.49 23.54 -32.72
C ARG A 121 -17.93 23.59 -32.21
N LEU A 122 -18.72 24.50 -32.77
CA LEU A 122 -20.17 24.49 -32.61
C LEU A 122 -20.70 23.18 -33.20
N ARG A 123 -21.11 22.24 -32.34
CA ARG A 123 -21.89 21.09 -32.77
C ARG A 123 -23.34 21.57 -32.93
N ARG A 124 -23.84 21.55 -34.17
CA ARG A 124 -25.29 21.63 -34.41
C ARG A 124 -25.91 20.39 -33.79
N ILE A 125 -26.78 20.60 -32.81
CA ILE A 125 -27.73 19.60 -32.35
C ILE A 125 -28.88 19.67 -33.36
N ALA A 126 -29.11 18.59 -34.08
CA ALA A 126 -30.28 18.38 -34.93
C ALA A 126 -31.26 17.46 -34.19
#